data_AF-A0A7U4XX52-F1
#
_entry.id   AF-A0A7U4XX52-F1
#
_cell.length_a   1.000
_cell.length_b   1.000
_cell.length_c   1.000
_cell.angle_alpha   90.00
_cell.angle_beta   90.00
_cell.angle_gamma   90.00
#
_symmetry.space_group_name_H-M   'P 1'
#
loop_
_entity.id
_entity.type
_entity.pdbx_description
1 polymer ?
#
loop_
_entity_poly.entity_id
_entity_poly.type
_entity_poly.pdbx_seq_one_letter_code
_entity_poly.pdbx_strand_id
1 'polypeptide(L)'
;MPDPAVAAWAILAAVIFVGYMLIAFVLYRGKIATLGKRTFYLYSAVYAGIEVVGFGLLFLGLRFFEQDSRSAEIDLSELLSSALVAVAYIMVLTALKKLPYIREVLEVLKAPLLDPIPKQSSELLERGRAPSP
;
A
#
# COMPACT_ATOMS: atom_id res chain seq x y z
N MET A 1 3.34 13.38 30.91
CA MET A 1 4.30 13.10 29.82
C MET A 1 3.88 11.80 29.14
N PRO A 2 3.77 11.74 27.80
CA PRO A 2 3.55 10.48 27.12
C PRO A 2 4.74 9.53 27.32
N ASP A 3 4.46 8.23 27.40
CA ASP A 3 5.47 7.17 27.52
C ASP A 3 6.44 7.23 26.31
N PRO A 4 7.77 7.26 26.53
CA PRO A 4 8.75 7.34 25.44
C PRO A 4 8.64 6.18 24.44
N ALA A 5 8.17 5.00 24.88
CA ALA A 5 7.91 3.89 23.98
C ALA A 5 6.77 4.26 23.01
N VAL A 6 5.64 4.77 23.51
CA VAL A 6 4.49 5.20 22.69
C VAL A 6 4.88 6.27 21.68
N ALA A 7 5.75 7.21 22.07
CA ALA A 7 6.28 8.21 21.16
C ALA A 7 7.14 7.58 20.04
N ALA A 8 8.02 6.63 20.38
CA ALA A 8 8.83 5.91 19.39
C ALA A 8 7.95 5.10 18.41
N TRP A 9 6.86 4.48 18.89
CA TRP A 9 5.89 3.77 18.05
C TRP A 9 5.19 4.70 17.07
N ALA A 10 4.75 5.87 17.53
CA ALA A 10 4.11 6.85 16.69
C ALA A 10 5.06 7.39 15.61
N ILE A 11 6.33 7.62 15.96
CA ILE A 11 7.36 8.07 15.02
C ILE A 11 7.62 6.99 13.96
N LEU A 12 7.83 5.73 14.36
CA LEU A 12 8.06 4.63 13.44
C LEU A 12 6.88 4.45 12.48
N ALA A 13 5.66 4.46 12.99
CA ALA A 13 4.45 4.38 12.17
C ALA A 13 4.36 5.55 11.17
N ALA A 14 4.71 6.77 11.59
CA ALA A 14 4.73 7.93 10.70
C ALA A 14 5.80 7.81 9.60
N VAL A 15 6.99 7.30 9.92
CA VAL A 15 8.06 7.07 8.92
C VAL A 15 7.61 6.03 7.89
N ILE A 16 7.04 4.91 8.34
CA ILE A 16 6.52 3.86 7.46
C ILE A 16 5.39 4.43 6.59
N PHE A 17 4.47 5.19 7.18
CA PHE A 17 3.36 5.83 6.46
C PHE A 17 3.86 6.74 5.34
N VAL A 18 4.82 7.63 5.63
CA VAL A 18 5.41 8.53 4.64
C VAL A 18 6.14 7.74 3.56
N GLY A 19 6.87 6.68 3.93
CA GLY A 19 7.53 5.79 2.97
C GLY A 19 6.56 5.16 1.98
N TYR A 20 5.47 4.56 2.46
CA TYR A 20 4.45 3.95 1.59
C TYR A 20 3.64 4.98 0.80
N MET A 21 3.42 6.18 1.35
CA MET A 21 2.83 7.31 0.62
C MET A 21 3.70 7.70 -0.58
N LEU A 22 5.02 7.83 -0.39
CA LEU A 22 5.94 8.15 -1.48
C LEU A 22 5.99 7.04 -2.53
N ILE A 23 6.00 5.77 -2.11
CA ILE A 23 5.91 4.63 -3.02
C ILE A 23 4.62 4.71 -3.84
N ALA A 24 3.47 4.96 -3.21
CA ALA A 24 2.19 5.11 -3.89
C ALA A 24 2.20 6.29 -4.88
N PHE A 25 2.84 7.40 -4.52
CA PHE A 25 2.98 8.54 -5.43
C PHE A 25 3.80 8.21 -6.65
N VAL A 26 4.93 7.52 -6.49
CA VAL A 26 5.79 7.13 -7.62
C VAL A 26 5.09 6.11 -8.51
N LEU A 27 4.51 5.06 -7.92
CA LEU A 27 3.86 3.97 -8.65
C LEU A 27 2.60 4.43 -9.39
N TYR A 28 1.80 5.32 -8.78
CA TYR A 28 0.47 5.66 -9.28
C TYR A 28 0.37 7.10 -9.81
N ARG A 29 1.49 7.84 -9.99
CA ARG A 29 1.48 9.25 -10.44
C ARG A 29 0.60 9.53 -11.66
N GLY A 30 0.52 8.59 -12.61
CA GLY A 30 -0.30 8.74 -13.81
C GLY A 30 -1.80 8.84 -13.53
N LYS A 31 -2.26 8.33 -12.38
CA LYS A 31 -3.66 8.36 -11.94
C LYS A 31 -4.10 9.73 -11.44
N ILE A 32 -3.18 10.67 -11.21
CA ILE A 32 -3.51 12.04 -10.79
C ILE A 32 -4.41 12.72 -11.82
N ALA A 33 -4.16 12.51 -13.11
CA ALA A 33 -4.95 13.11 -14.18
C ALA A 33 -6.37 12.56 -14.25
N THR A 34 -6.57 11.27 -13.96
CA THR A 34 -7.87 10.60 -14.00
C THR A 34 -8.69 10.83 -12.73
N LEU A 35 -8.05 10.79 -11.56
CA LEU A 35 -8.73 10.86 -10.26
C LEU A 35 -8.87 12.29 -9.72
N GLY A 36 -8.05 13.21 -10.23
CA GLY A 36 -7.84 14.52 -9.63
C GLY A 36 -6.94 14.46 -8.39
N LYS A 37 -6.26 15.58 -8.10
CA LYS A 37 -5.25 15.66 -7.03
C LYS A 37 -5.76 15.21 -5.66
N ARG A 38 -6.94 15.69 -5.24
CA ARG A 38 -7.50 15.41 -3.89
C ARG A 38 -7.81 13.93 -3.70
N THR A 39 -8.48 13.30 -4.67
CA THR A 39 -8.85 11.88 -4.62
C THR A 39 -7.62 10.99 -4.67
N PHE A 40 -6.64 11.35 -5.51
CA PHE A 40 -5.37 10.63 -5.58
C PHE A 40 -4.65 10.62 -4.23
N TYR A 41 -4.47 11.78 -3.59
CA TYR A 41 -3.81 11.86 -2.28
C TYR A 41 -4.56 11.06 -1.21
N LEU A 42 -5.90 11.12 -1.20
CA LEU A 42 -6.70 10.32 -0.29
C LEU A 42 -6.48 8.82 -0.51
N TYR A 43 -6.49 8.37 -1.76
CA TYR A 43 -6.34 6.95 -2.08
C TYR A 43 -4.95 6.45 -1.75
N SER A 44 -3.90 7.24 -2.03
CA SER A 44 -2.53 6.93 -1.61
C SER A 44 -2.37 6.89 -0.09
N ALA A 45 -3.06 7.78 0.64
CA ALA A 45 -3.06 7.77 2.10
C ALA A 45 -3.75 6.51 2.67
N VAL A 46 -4.86 6.09 2.07
CA VAL A 46 -5.54 4.84 2.44
C VAL A 46 -4.65 3.63 2.18
N TYR A 47 -4.00 3.57 1.01
CA TYR A 47 -3.02 2.53 0.69
C TYR A 47 -1.91 2.46 1.74
N ALA A 48 -1.27 3.61 2.05
CA ALA A 48 -0.22 3.67 3.06
C ALA A 48 -0.71 3.30 4.46
N GLY A 49 -1.93 3.71 4.84
CA GLY A 49 -2.54 3.37 6.12
C GLY A 49 -2.74 1.86 6.30
N ILE A 50 -3.17 1.16 5.25
CA ILE A 50 -3.33 -0.31 5.29
C ILE A 50 -1.98 -0.99 5.51
N GLU A 51 -0.94 -0.54 4.82
CA GLU A 51 0.40 -1.11 4.94
C GLU A 51 0.99 -0.82 6.33
N VAL A 52 0.76 0.38 6.91
CA VAL A 52 1.17 0.72 8.29
C VAL A 52 0.46 -0.13 9.34
N VAL A 53 -0.85 -0.34 9.21
CA VAL A 53 -1.61 -1.21 10.12
C VAL A 53 -1.07 -2.64 10.05
N GLY A 54 -0.80 -3.12 8.84
CA GLY A 54 -0.16 -4.41 8.64
C GLY A 54 1.21 -4.50 9.32
N PHE A 55 2.10 -3.55 9.04
CA PHE A 55 3.45 -3.53 9.61
C PHE A 55 3.44 -3.42 11.14
N GLY A 56 2.52 -2.62 11.69
CA GLY A 56 2.33 -2.47 13.13
C GLY A 56 1.98 -3.79 13.82
N LEU A 57 1.14 -4.62 13.19
CA LEU A 57 0.77 -5.94 13.74
C LEU A 57 1.94 -6.94 13.69
N LEU A 58 2.70 -6.96 12.60
CA LEU A 58 3.89 -7.79 12.49
C LEU A 58 4.91 -7.43 13.57
N PHE A 59 5.16 -6.13 13.74
CA PHE A 59 6.13 -5.62 14.72
C PHE A 59 5.66 -5.80 16.17
N LEU A 60 4.35 -5.65 16.43
CA LEU A 60 3.77 -5.96 17.74
C LEU A 60 3.99 -7.43 18.09
N GLY A 61 3.72 -8.34 17.15
CA GLY A 61 3.97 -9.76 17.32
C GLY A 61 5.44 -10.08 17.61
N LEU A 62 6.38 -9.47 16.86
CA LEU A 62 7.82 -9.61 17.11
C LEU A 62 8.26 -9.10 18.49
N ARG A 63 7.64 -8.03 19.01
CA ARG A 63 7.97 -7.52 20.35
C ARG A 63 7.55 -8.47 21.46
N PHE A 64 6.42 -9.17 21.32
CA PHE A 64 6.03 -10.21 22.27
C PHE A 64 7.04 -11.36 22.28
N PHE A 65 7.69 -11.67 21.15
CA PHE A 65 8.78 -12.66 21.10
C PHE A 65 10.03 -12.21 21.85
N GLU A 66 10.47 -10.96 21.64
CA GLU A 66 11.72 -10.45 22.22
C GLU A 66 11.70 -10.40 23.76
N GLN A 67 10.51 -10.38 24.39
CA GLN A 67 10.40 -10.47 25.85
C GLN A 67 10.64 -11.90 26.40
N ASP A 68 10.36 -12.93 25.60
CA ASP A 68 10.48 -14.34 26.03
C ASP A 68 11.82 -14.97 25.61
N SER A 69 12.48 -14.48 24.55
CA SER A 69 13.67 -15.09 23.92
C SER A 69 15.03 -14.66 24.50
N ARG A 70 15.17 -14.59 25.83
CA ARG A 70 16.47 -14.30 26.49
C ARG A 70 17.46 -15.49 26.48
N SER A 71 17.12 -16.62 25.86
CA SER A 71 18.00 -17.77 25.68
C SER A 71 18.57 -17.82 24.26
N ALA A 72 19.87 -18.02 24.13
CA ALA A 72 20.61 -17.99 22.85
C ALA A 72 20.32 -19.18 21.90
N GLU A 73 19.30 -19.98 22.16
CA GLU A 73 18.87 -21.09 21.29
C GLU A 73 17.48 -20.77 20.74
N ILE A 74 17.39 -20.57 19.43
CA ILE A 74 16.11 -20.42 18.73
C ILE A 74 15.39 -21.77 18.80
N ASP A 75 14.43 -21.89 19.70
CA ASP A 75 13.62 -23.10 19.87
C ASP A 75 12.58 -23.21 18.74
N LEU A 76 12.14 -24.45 18.44
CA LEU A 76 11.06 -24.72 17.47
C LEU A 76 9.78 -23.96 17.84
N SER A 77 9.54 -23.75 19.14
CA SER A 77 8.43 -22.95 19.65
C SER A 77 8.48 -21.48 19.20
N GLU A 78 9.66 -20.85 19.19
CA GLU A 78 9.86 -19.47 18.72
C GLU A 78 9.64 -19.35 17.21
N LEU A 79 10.13 -20.33 16.44
CA LEU A 79 9.94 -20.38 15.00
C LEU A 79 8.44 -20.51 14.63
N LEU A 80 7.74 -21.44 15.26
CA LEU A 80 6.30 -21.67 15.03
C LEU A 80 5.47 -20.44 15.37
N SER A 81 5.82 -19.75 16.44
CA SER A 81 5.04 -18.64 16.93
C SER A 81 5.34 -17.35 16.14
N SER A 82 6.57 -17.17 15.62
CA SER A 82 6.90 -16.16 14.60
C SER A 82 6.13 -16.40 13.29
N ALA A 83 6.03 -17.66 12.86
CA ALA A 83 5.23 -18.03 11.69
C ALA A 83 3.74 -17.73 11.91
N LEU A 84 3.21 -17.98 13.12
CA LEU A 84 1.83 -17.66 13.48
C LEU A 84 1.56 -16.15 13.40
N VAL A 85 2.49 -15.30 13.87
CA VAL A 85 2.39 -13.84 13.73
C VAL A 85 2.37 -13.42 12.25
N ALA A 86 3.24 -14.01 11.43
CA ALA A 86 3.25 -13.73 9.99
C ALA A 86 1.93 -14.14 9.31
N VAL A 87 1.37 -15.30 9.67
CA VAL A 87 0.07 -15.77 9.17
C VAL A 87 -1.06 -14.83 9.62
N ALA A 88 -1.09 -14.43 10.89
CA ALA A 88 -2.07 -13.48 11.41
C ALA A 88 -1.99 -12.14 10.70
N TYR A 89 -0.78 -11.63 10.46
CA TYR A 89 -0.51 -10.44 9.65
C TYR A 89 -1.11 -10.57 8.24
N ILE A 90 -0.82 -11.66 7.53
CA ILE A 90 -1.36 -11.90 6.18
C ILE A 90 -2.88 -11.97 6.19
N MET A 91 -3.49 -12.63 7.18
CA MET A 91 -4.93 -12.73 7.32
C MET A 91 -5.59 -11.36 7.54
N VAL A 92 -5.05 -10.54 8.45
CA VAL A 92 -5.59 -9.20 8.71
C VAL A 92 -5.42 -8.31 7.50
N LEU A 93 -4.25 -8.31 6.85
CA LEU A 93 -4.02 -7.55 5.63
C LEU A 93 -5.01 -7.95 4.51
N THR A 94 -5.25 -9.25 4.37
CA THR A 94 -6.23 -9.79 3.41
C THR A 94 -7.65 -9.37 3.75
N ALA A 95 -8.03 -9.41 5.03
CA ALA A 95 -9.34 -8.98 5.50
C ALA A 95 -9.57 -7.48 5.25
N LEU A 96 -8.59 -6.63 5.59
CA LEU A 96 -8.64 -5.19 5.32
C LEU A 96 -8.79 -4.92 3.82
N LYS A 97 -8.01 -5.62 2.98
CA LYS A 97 -8.06 -5.48 1.51
C LYS A 97 -9.39 -5.96 0.90
N LYS A 98 -10.21 -6.72 1.64
CA LYS A 98 -11.55 -7.18 1.24
C LYS A 98 -12.69 -6.25 1.68
N LEU A 99 -12.44 -5.28 2.57
CA LEU A 99 -13.49 -4.33 2.97
C LEU A 99 -13.93 -3.50 1.75
N PRO A 100 -15.25 -3.28 1.52
CA PRO A 100 -15.77 -2.70 0.27
C PRO A 100 -15.08 -1.40 -0.12
N TYR A 101 -15.01 -0.44 0.81
CA TYR A 101 -14.37 0.86 0.60
C TYR A 101 -12.87 0.74 0.26
N ILE A 102 -12.14 -0.11 0.98
CA ILE A 102 -10.70 -0.30 0.75
C ILE A 102 -10.48 -0.97 -0.60
N ARG A 103 -11.25 -2.00 -0.89
CA ARG A 103 -11.19 -2.74 -2.15
C ARG A 103 -11.40 -1.80 -3.33
N GLU A 104 -12.43 -0.95 -3.29
CA GLU A 104 -12.69 0.06 -4.34
C GLU A 104 -11.50 1.00 -4.54
N VAL A 105 -10.94 1.54 -3.44
CA VAL A 105 -9.76 2.40 -3.49
C VAL A 105 -8.57 1.69 -4.15
N LEU A 106 -8.31 0.44 -3.76
CA LEU A 106 -7.20 -0.36 -4.29
C LEU A 106 -7.42 -0.74 -5.75
N GLU A 107 -8.65 -1.09 -6.15
CA GLU A 107 -9.00 -1.39 -7.54
C GLU A 107 -8.81 -0.15 -8.42
N VAL A 108 -9.22 1.02 -7.96
CA VAL A 108 -9.06 2.28 -8.71
C VAL A 108 -7.59 2.67 -8.87
N LEU A 109 -6.79 2.53 -7.80
CA LEU A 109 -5.35 2.78 -7.86
C LEU A 109 -4.62 1.80 -8.80
N LYS A 110 -4.97 0.51 -8.73
CA LYS A 110 -4.31 -0.57 -9.48
C LYS A 110 -4.86 -0.79 -10.88
N ALA A 111 -6.04 -0.25 -11.19
CA ALA A 111 -6.61 -0.35 -12.53
C ALA A 111 -5.57 0.16 -13.54
N PRO A 112 -5.46 -0.44 -14.74
CA PRO A 112 -4.64 0.13 -15.79
C PRO A 112 -5.05 1.59 -16.04
N LEU A 113 -4.09 2.45 -16.37
CA LEU A 113 -4.43 3.76 -16.92
C LEU A 113 -5.19 3.47 -18.21
N LEU A 114 -6.51 3.67 -18.22
CA LEU A 114 -7.27 3.65 -19.47
C LEU A 114 -6.59 4.66 -20.39
N ASP A 115 -6.01 4.16 -21.49
CA ASP A 115 -5.24 4.96 -22.44
C ASP A 115 -6.02 6.23 -22.81
N PRO A 116 -5.45 7.44 -22.62
CA PRO A 116 -5.97 8.60 -23.30
C PRO A 116 -5.46 8.53 -24.74
N ILE A 117 -6.36 8.15 -25.66
CA ILE A 117 -6.60 8.72 -27.00
C ILE A 117 -7.22 7.61 -27.87
N PRO A 118 -8.50 7.70 -28.26
CA PRO A 118 -9.01 6.89 -29.34
C PRO A 118 -8.18 7.18 -30.61
N LYS A 119 -7.58 6.15 -31.20
CA LYS A 119 -6.82 6.17 -32.47
C LYS A 119 -7.57 6.75 -33.68
N GLN A 120 -8.81 7.23 -33.53
CA GLN A 120 -9.56 7.92 -34.58
C GLN A 120 -8.87 9.21 -35.06
N SER A 121 -8.07 9.85 -34.21
CA SER A 121 -7.33 11.06 -34.60
C SER A 121 -6.15 10.78 -35.54
N SER A 122 -5.59 9.56 -35.55
CA SER A 122 -4.55 9.16 -36.50
C SER A 122 -5.14 8.78 -37.87
N GLU A 123 -6.27 8.09 -37.91
CA GLU A 123 -6.96 7.76 -39.19
C GLU A 123 -7.48 9.00 -39.92
N LEU A 124 -7.96 10.02 -39.19
CA LEU A 124 -8.37 11.29 -39.80
C LEU A 124 -7.17 12.12 -40.30
N LEU A 125 -6.01 12.00 -39.65
CA LEU A 125 -4.77 12.65 -40.11
C LEU A 125 -4.17 11.98 -41.35
N GLU A 126 -4.33 10.66 -41.49
CA GLU A 126 -3.92 9.91 -42.69
C GLU A 126 -4.88 10.10 -43.85
N ARG A 127 -6.20 10.17 -43.60
CA ARG A 127 -7.20 10.50 -44.63
C ARG A 127 -7.09 11.93 -45.16
N GLY A 128 -6.55 12.86 -44.37
CA GLY A 128 -6.25 14.22 -44.80
C GLY A 128 -4.93 14.38 -45.58
N ARG A 129 -4.09 13.34 -45.66
CA ARG A 129 -2.81 13.32 -46.40
C ARG A 129 -2.83 12.47 -47.66
N ALA A 130 -3.92 11.75 -47.95
CA ALA A 130 -4.06 11.05 -49.21
C ALA A 130 -4.26 12.07 -50.35
N PRO A 131 -3.39 12.10 -51.37
CA PRO A 131 -3.55 13.01 -52.51
C PRO A 131 -4.83 12.62 -53.27
N SER A 132 -5.69 13.62 -53.48
CA SER A 132 -6.89 13.51 -54.31
C SER A 132 -6.52 13.14 -55.76
N PRO A 133 -7.16 12.13 -56.36
CA PRO A 133 -6.98 11.76 -57.76
C PRO A 133 -7.52 12.81 -58.73
#